data_AF-B8BRF1-F1
#
_entry.id   AF-B8BRF1-F1
#
_cell.length_a   1.000
_cell.length_b   1.000
_cell.length_c   1.000
_cell.angle_alpha   90.00
_cell.angle_beta   90.00
_cell.angle_gamma   90.00
#
_symmetry.space_group_name_H-M   'P 1'
#
loop_
_entity.id
_entity.type
_entity.pdbx_description
1 polymer ?
#
loop_
_entity_poly.entity_id
_entity_poly.type
_entity_poly.pdbx_seq_one_letter_code
_entity_poly.pdbx_strand_id
1 'polypeptide(L)'
;LSLGGTYHQQYRLSTSKDEFDGPLIAVGVVDILPHCLSSVYAFYDPDLSSKLELGKYTALREIEWVRRSRLLTARYYYLGYYIHSCQKMIYKAEYKPSELLCPVNYKWVGFEDGKKKLEANSPIRHCCALSEGNNKEDANGFKVEGLVLDIGGDPNENNMIRVGQLNSNGRELIDPIVNEFANEVGFDLCNRFVLKLS
;
A
#
# COMPACT_ATOMS: atom_id res chain seq x y z
N LEU A 1 23.16 14.43 4.38
CA LEU A 1 22.92 13.06 3.84
C LEU A 1 21.40 12.89 3.74
N SER A 2 20.83 12.96 2.54
CA SER A 2 19.40 12.65 2.37
C SER A 2 19.22 11.14 2.50
N LEU A 3 18.71 10.69 3.65
CA LEU A 3 18.36 9.29 3.94
C LEU A 3 17.17 8.77 3.11
N GLY A 4 16.75 9.50 2.07
CA GLY A 4 15.59 9.17 1.26
C GLY A 4 15.93 8.14 0.19
N GLY A 5 15.08 7.13 0.03
CA GLY A 5 15.23 6.10 -1.00
C GLY A 5 14.48 4.82 -0.68
N THR A 6 14.53 3.89 -1.64
CA THR A 6 13.95 2.55 -1.53
C THR A 6 15.00 1.55 -1.07
N TYR A 7 14.64 0.72 -0.11
CA TYR A 7 15.53 -0.27 0.52
C TYR A 7 14.88 -1.65 0.55
N HIS A 8 15.71 -2.69 0.57
CA HIS A 8 15.29 -4.07 0.72
C HIS A 8 15.72 -4.58 2.10
N GLN A 9 14.76 -4.92 2.96
CA GLN A 9 15.00 -5.68 4.18
C GLN A 9 14.92 -7.16 3.90
N GLN A 10 16.00 -7.88 4.23
CA GLN A 10 16.06 -9.33 4.11
C GLN A 10 15.86 -9.95 5.49
N TYR A 11 14.95 -10.93 5.57
CA TYR A 11 14.73 -11.73 6.78
C TYR A 11 15.22 -13.14 6.52
N ARG A 12 16.24 -13.56 7.26
CA ARG A 12 16.88 -14.87 7.13
C ARG A 12 16.72 -15.66 8.41
N LEU A 13 16.60 -16.98 8.29
CA LEU A 13 16.73 -17.85 9.45
C LEU A 13 18.19 -17.84 9.93
N SER A 14 18.36 -17.75 11.24
CA SER A 14 19.65 -17.87 11.90
C SER A 14 19.98 -19.34 12.11
N THR A 15 21.18 -19.79 11.74
CA THR A 15 21.68 -21.11 12.17
C THR A 15 22.28 -21.05 13.59
N SER A 16 22.69 -19.85 14.03
CA SER A 16 23.19 -19.56 15.38
C SER A 16 22.70 -18.18 15.85
N LYS A 17 22.91 -17.83 17.13
CA LYS A 17 22.46 -16.53 17.69
C LYS A 17 23.12 -15.30 17.04
N ASP A 18 24.32 -15.48 16.47
CA ASP A 18 25.17 -14.38 16.02
C ASP A 18 25.39 -14.38 14.49
N GLU A 19 24.89 -15.40 13.78
CA GLU A 19 25.07 -15.54 12.33
C GLU A 19 23.72 -15.52 11.60
N PHE A 20 23.61 -14.62 10.62
CA PHE A 20 22.45 -14.49 9.71
C PHE A 20 22.76 -15.11 8.35
N ASP A 21 23.18 -16.38 8.34
CA ASP A 21 23.68 -17.11 7.18
C ASP A 21 22.65 -18.06 6.54
N GLY A 22 21.54 -18.31 7.22
CA GLY A 22 20.53 -19.26 6.76
C GLY A 22 19.64 -18.73 5.61
N PRO A 23 18.64 -19.55 5.22
CA PRO A 23 17.78 -19.25 4.08
C PRO A 23 17.00 -17.95 4.26
N LEU A 24 16.82 -17.24 3.14
CA LEU A 24 15.97 -16.05 3.05
C LEU A 24 14.51 -16.48 3.08
N ILE A 25 13.76 -15.98 4.05
CA ILE A 25 12.35 -16.38 4.28
C ILE A 25 11.36 -15.27 3.99
N ALA A 26 11.81 -14.01 3.99
CA ALA A 26 10.98 -12.87 3.62
C ALA A 26 11.85 -11.72 3.11
N VAL A 27 11.24 -10.87 2.29
CA VAL A 27 11.80 -9.58 1.86
C VAL A 27 10.74 -8.51 2.03
N GLY A 28 11.11 -7.41 2.71
CA GLY A 28 10.34 -6.18 2.74
C GLY A 28 10.99 -5.14 1.84
N VAL A 29 10.21 -4.47 1.00
CA VAL A 29 10.62 -3.29 0.22
C VAL A 29 10.05 -2.08 0.90
N VAL A 30 10.92 -1.17 1.32
CA VAL A 30 10.56 -0.03 2.17
C VAL A 30 11.12 1.26 1.61
N ASP A 31 10.28 2.29 1.54
CA ASP A 31 10.69 3.64 1.23
C ASP A 31 10.92 4.43 2.51
N ILE A 32 12.09 5.05 2.62
CA ILE A 32 12.37 6.02 3.67
C ILE A 32 12.12 7.41 3.10
N LEU A 33 11.23 8.16 3.73
CA LEU A 33 10.88 9.53 3.38
C LEU A 33 11.14 10.45 4.58
N PRO A 34 11.24 11.79 4.38
CA PRO A 34 11.60 12.73 5.45
C PRO A 34 10.74 12.61 6.73
N HIS A 35 9.46 12.24 6.59
CA HIS A 35 8.50 12.16 7.70
C HIS A 35 7.83 10.80 7.86
N CYS A 36 8.23 9.79 7.08
CA CYS A 36 7.65 8.47 7.21
C CYS A 36 8.54 7.35 6.69
N LEU A 37 8.25 6.14 7.18
CA LEU A 37 8.66 4.90 6.54
C LEU A 37 7.42 4.30 5.87
N SER A 38 7.56 3.83 4.63
CA SER A 38 6.47 3.21 3.88
C SER A 38 6.83 1.78 3.50
N SER A 39 6.04 0.81 3.97
CA SER A 39 6.12 -0.58 3.53
C SER A 39 5.44 -0.70 2.18
N VAL A 40 6.22 -0.90 1.11
CA VAL A 40 5.75 -0.92 -0.27
C VAL A 40 5.34 -2.33 -0.68
N TYR A 41 6.27 -3.28 -0.53
CA TYR A 41 6.03 -4.69 -0.83
C TYR A 41 6.55 -5.56 0.31
N ALA A 42 5.84 -6.65 0.59
CA ALA A 42 6.32 -7.70 1.46
C ALA A 42 5.97 -9.04 0.81
N PHE A 43 6.99 -9.85 0.55
CA PHE A 43 6.81 -11.20 0.04
C PHE A 43 7.66 -12.15 0.86
N TYR A 44 7.16 -13.37 1.02
CA TYR A 44 7.73 -14.36 1.91
C TYR A 44 7.47 -15.76 1.41
N ASP A 45 8.24 -16.70 1.93
CA ASP A 45 8.14 -18.11 1.62
C ASP A 45 6.70 -18.63 1.91
N PRO A 46 5.97 -19.11 0.90
CA PRO A 46 4.60 -19.56 1.05
C PRO A 46 4.49 -20.78 1.97
N ASP A 47 5.50 -21.67 2.01
CA ASP A 47 5.48 -22.86 2.85
C ASP A 47 5.57 -22.51 4.34
N LEU A 48 6.28 -21.42 4.65
CA LEU A 48 6.40 -20.87 6.00
C LEU A 48 5.20 -20.02 6.41
N SER A 49 4.51 -19.39 5.46
CA SER A 49 3.38 -18.50 5.73
C SER A 49 2.20 -19.16 6.47
N SER A 50 2.05 -20.48 6.33
CA SER A 50 1.02 -21.26 7.04
C SER A 50 1.33 -21.47 8.52
N LYS A 51 2.61 -21.36 8.91
CA LYS A 51 3.11 -21.65 10.27
C LYS A 51 3.55 -20.39 11.00
N LEU A 52 3.94 -19.35 10.25
CA LEU A 52 4.51 -18.12 10.77
C LEU A 52 3.70 -16.92 10.29
N GLU A 53 3.43 -15.98 11.19
CA GLU A 53 2.77 -14.71 10.87
C GLU A 53 3.78 -13.71 10.29
N LEU A 54 4.39 -14.04 9.15
CA LEU A 54 5.52 -13.26 8.58
C LEU A 54 5.13 -11.81 8.27
N GLY A 55 3.89 -11.55 7.82
CA GLY A 55 3.41 -10.19 7.61
C GLY A 55 3.36 -9.34 8.90
N LYS A 56 3.05 -9.96 10.05
CA LYS A 56 3.10 -9.27 11.35
C LYS A 56 4.54 -9.06 11.80
N TYR A 57 5.38 -10.07 11.59
CA TYR A 57 6.80 -10.00 11.97
C TYR A 57 7.52 -8.88 11.23
N THR A 58 7.39 -8.79 9.90
CA THR A 58 8.03 -7.71 9.12
C THR A 58 7.54 -6.34 9.58
N ALA A 59 6.24 -6.18 9.79
CA ALA A 59 5.68 -4.92 10.28
C ALA A 59 6.22 -4.51 11.67
N LEU A 60 6.38 -5.47 12.60
CA LEU A 60 6.99 -5.20 13.91
C LEU A 60 8.47 -4.80 13.80
N ARG A 61 9.22 -5.40 12.87
CA ARG A 61 10.62 -5.05 12.62
C ARG A 61 10.74 -3.65 12.03
N GLU A 62 9.86 -3.27 11.11
CA GLU A 62 9.80 -1.92 10.56
C GLU A 62 9.43 -0.88 11.64
N ILE A 63 8.47 -1.18 12.53
CA ILE A 63 8.14 -0.33 13.69
C ILE A 63 9.35 -0.16 14.60
N GLU A 64 10.04 -1.26 14.93
CA GLU A 64 11.23 -1.22 15.77
C GLU A 64 12.34 -0.39 15.13
N TRP A 65 12.53 -0.52 13.81
CA TRP A 65 13.49 0.27 13.06
C TRP A 65 13.16 1.76 13.13
N VAL A 66 11.92 2.17 12.87
CA VAL A 66 11.49 3.57 13.00
C VAL A 66 11.79 4.10 14.40
N ARG A 67 11.41 3.35 15.45
CA ARG A 67 11.63 3.74 16.86
C ARG A 67 13.10 3.90 17.21
N ARG A 68 13.98 3.05 16.69
CA ARG A 68 15.42 3.07 17.01
C ARG A 68 16.21 4.04 16.16
N SER A 69 15.73 4.32 14.95
CA SER A 69 16.53 4.99 13.94
C SER A 69 17.02 6.36 14.39
N ARG A 70 16.33 7.12 15.29
CA ARG A 70 16.65 8.49 15.80
C ARG A 70 17.00 9.56 14.76
N LEU A 71 17.36 9.17 13.55
CA LEU A 71 17.78 9.90 12.37
C LEU A 71 16.59 10.20 11.46
N LEU A 72 15.51 9.43 11.59
CA LEU A 72 14.26 9.70 10.90
C LEU A 72 13.39 10.56 11.82
N THR A 73 13.00 11.74 11.35
CA THR A 73 11.86 12.48 11.92
C THR A 73 10.52 11.83 11.55
N ALA A 74 10.54 10.50 11.31
CA ALA A 74 9.40 9.74 10.86
C ALA A 74 8.34 9.75 11.95
N ARG A 75 7.26 10.48 11.66
CA ARG A 75 6.06 10.56 12.51
C ARG A 75 5.04 9.50 12.13
N TYR A 76 5.16 8.96 10.92
CA TYR A 76 4.20 8.04 10.34
C TYR A 76 4.88 6.78 9.82
N TYR A 77 4.20 5.66 9.99
CA TYR A 77 4.56 4.39 9.37
C TYR A 77 3.40 3.96 8.49
N TYR A 78 3.62 3.96 7.18
CA TYR A 78 2.61 3.57 6.20
C TYR A 78 2.73 2.06 5.94
N LEU A 79 1.73 1.31 6.43
CA LEU A 79 1.64 -0.15 6.30
C LEU A 79 1.19 -0.63 4.91
N GLY A 80 1.06 0.28 3.96
CA GLY A 80 0.43 0.05 2.66
C GLY A 80 -1.09 -0.10 2.76
N TYR A 81 -1.70 -0.64 1.70
CA TYR A 81 -3.15 -0.77 1.59
C TYR A 81 -3.78 -1.66 2.67
N TYR A 82 -5.00 -1.31 3.07
CA TYR A 82 -5.86 -2.11 3.92
C TYR A 82 -7.17 -2.41 3.19
N ILE A 83 -7.39 -3.69 2.90
CA ILE A 83 -8.64 -4.18 2.33
C ILE A 83 -9.37 -4.95 3.42
N HIS A 84 -10.52 -4.43 3.85
CA HIS A 84 -11.24 -4.93 5.03
C HIS A 84 -11.64 -6.41 4.91
N SER A 85 -12.02 -6.85 3.71
CA SER A 85 -12.41 -8.23 3.41
C SER A 85 -11.22 -9.16 3.14
N CYS A 86 -9.97 -8.65 3.08
CA CYS A 86 -8.80 -9.46 2.74
C CYS A 86 -8.15 -10.05 3.99
N GLN A 87 -8.24 -11.38 4.13
CA GLN A 87 -7.66 -12.10 5.26
C GLN A 87 -6.15 -11.84 5.43
N LYS A 88 -5.41 -11.68 4.32
CA LYS A 88 -3.96 -11.37 4.35
C LYS A 88 -3.64 -9.98 4.88
N MET A 89 -4.61 -9.06 4.91
CA MET A 89 -4.40 -7.66 5.33
C MET A 89 -5.09 -7.32 6.64
N ILE A 90 -5.91 -8.22 7.19
CA ILE A 90 -6.69 -7.94 8.40
C ILE A 90 -5.79 -7.63 9.61
N TYR A 91 -4.60 -8.23 9.67
CA TYR A 91 -3.64 -8.02 10.75
C TYR A 91 -3.17 -6.57 10.87
N LYS A 92 -3.21 -5.81 9.77
CA LYS A 92 -2.82 -4.39 9.76
C LYS A 92 -3.69 -3.55 10.69
N ALA A 93 -4.93 -3.99 10.94
CA ALA A 93 -5.87 -3.37 11.86
C ALA A 93 -5.47 -3.48 13.34
N GLU A 94 -4.58 -4.41 13.68
CA GLU A 94 -4.16 -4.69 15.07
C GLU A 94 -3.20 -3.62 15.61
N TYR A 95 -2.52 -2.87 14.74
CA TYR A 95 -1.58 -1.82 15.15
C TYR A 95 -2.30 -0.52 15.48
N LYS A 96 -1.95 0.09 16.62
CA LYS A 96 -2.60 1.30 17.16
C LYS A 96 -1.58 2.31 17.68
N PRO A 97 -1.89 3.62 17.63
CA PRO A 97 -3.02 4.22 16.92
C PRO A 97 -2.88 4.07 15.39
N SER A 98 -4.00 4.01 14.66
CA SER A 98 -3.98 3.87 13.20
C SER A 98 -5.13 4.64 12.53
N GLU A 99 -4.88 5.03 11.29
CA GLU A 99 -5.79 5.81 10.45
C GLU A 99 -5.91 5.14 9.07
N LEU A 100 -7.06 5.34 8.42
CA LEU A 100 -7.32 4.93 7.04
C LEU A 100 -7.44 6.17 6.16
N LEU A 101 -6.82 6.14 4.99
CA LEU A 101 -7.02 7.15 3.96
C LEU A 101 -8.36 6.90 3.26
N CYS A 102 -9.28 7.86 3.35
CA CYS A 102 -10.54 7.78 2.61
C CYS A 102 -10.28 7.80 1.10
N PRO A 103 -10.70 6.79 0.32
CA PRO A 103 -10.39 6.73 -1.11
C PRO A 103 -11.22 7.73 -1.93
N VAL A 104 -12.25 8.37 -1.36
CA VAL A 104 -13.10 9.35 -2.07
C VAL A 104 -12.51 10.75 -2.01
N ASN A 105 -12.07 11.15 -0.81
CA ASN A 105 -11.75 12.54 -0.52
C ASN A 105 -10.35 12.72 0.09
N TYR A 106 -9.56 11.64 0.16
CA TYR A 106 -8.16 11.64 0.60
C TYR A 106 -7.93 12.23 2.00
N LYS A 107 -8.95 12.16 2.86
CA LYS A 107 -8.83 12.51 4.29
C LYS A 107 -8.49 11.28 5.11
N TRP A 108 -7.54 11.43 6.03
CA TRP A 108 -7.26 10.45 7.07
C TRP A 108 -8.42 10.39 8.06
N VAL A 109 -8.83 9.17 8.42
CA VAL A 109 -9.91 8.88 9.36
C VAL A 109 -9.40 7.86 10.36
N GLY A 110 -9.68 8.06 11.65
CA GLY A 110 -9.34 7.08 12.68
C GLY A 110 -9.88 5.69 12.33
N PHE A 111 -9.06 4.65 12.51
CA PHE A 111 -9.37 3.31 12.03
C PHE A 111 -10.74 2.80 12.50
N GLU A 112 -11.10 3.00 13.77
CA GLU A 112 -12.38 2.51 14.32
C GLU A 112 -13.60 3.16 13.65
N ASP A 113 -13.51 4.45 13.29
CA ASP A 113 -14.61 5.14 12.62
C ASP A 113 -14.68 4.78 11.13
N GLY A 114 -13.51 4.59 10.49
CA GLY A 114 -13.43 4.04 9.13
C GLY A 114 -13.99 2.62 9.05
N LYS A 115 -13.67 1.77 10.03
CA LYS A 115 -14.15 0.39 10.13
C LYS A 115 -15.67 0.32 10.21
N LYS A 116 -16.32 1.11 11.08
CA LYS A 116 -17.79 1.16 11.17
C LYS A 116 -18.45 1.47 9.82
N LYS A 117 -17.85 2.38 9.05
CA LYS A 117 -18.35 2.74 7.71
C LYS A 117 -18.11 1.65 6.68
N LEU A 118 -16.99 0.93 6.77
CA LEU A 118 -16.73 -0.25 5.94
C LEU A 118 -17.77 -1.32 6.26
N GLU A 119 -17.94 -1.72 7.51
CA GLU A 119 -18.91 -2.75 7.93
C GLU A 119 -20.36 -2.41 7.54
N ALA A 120 -20.76 -1.13 7.62
CA ALA A 120 -22.10 -0.69 7.23
C ALA A 120 -22.36 -0.73 5.71
N ASN A 121 -21.33 -0.63 4.87
CA ASN A 121 -21.46 -0.46 3.41
C ASN A 121 -20.81 -1.59 2.58
N SER A 122 -20.15 -2.55 3.24
CA SER A 122 -19.29 -3.58 2.62
C SER A 122 -19.93 -4.99 2.55
N PRO A 123 -21.10 -5.15 1.91
CA PRO A 123 -21.35 -6.41 1.20
C PRO A 123 -21.29 -6.26 -0.33
N ILE A 124 -21.39 -5.03 -0.86
CA ILE A 124 -21.47 -4.78 -2.32
C ILE A 124 -20.31 -3.90 -2.81
N ARG A 125 -19.78 -3.01 -1.97
CA ARG A 125 -18.73 -2.06 -2.36
C ARG A 125 -17.45 -2.35 -1.58
N HIS A 126 -16.44 -2.86 -2.27
CA HIS A 126 -15.07 -3.05 -1.72
C HIS A 126 -14.39 -1.72 -1.34
N CYS A 127 -15.06 -0.58 -1.56
CA CYS A 127 -14.63 0.76 -1.21
C CYS A 127 -15.82 1.69 -0.96
N CYS A 128 -15.79 2.42 0.15
CA CYS A 128 -16.79 3.44 0.49
C CYS A 128 -16.12 4.73 0.98
N ALA A 129 -16.89 5.82 1.07
CA ALA A 129 -16.44 7.03 1.72
C ALA A 129 -16.23 6.78 3.21
N LEU A 130 -15.04 7.04 3.74
CA LEU A 130 -14.74 6.94 5.17
C LEU A 130 -15.01 8.24 5.93
N SER A 131 -15.24 9.36 5.24
CA SER A 131 -15.56 10.67 5.85
C SER A 131 -16.60 11.41 5.02
N GLU A 132 -17.32 12.34 5.67
CA GLU A 132 -18.29 13.19 5.00
C GLU A 132 -17.59 14.24 4.11
N GLY A 133 -18.10 14.45 2.89
CA GLY A 133 -17.57 15.38 1.90
C GLY A 133 -18.18 15.16 0.52
N ASN A 134 -17.86 16.03 -0.46
CA ASN A 134 -18.33 15.93 -1.84
C ASN A 134 -17.98 14.55 -2.42
N ASN A 135 -18.95 13.64 -2.41
CA ASN A 135 -18.90 12.38 -3.11
C ASN A 135 -18.99 12.71 -4.59
N LYS A 136 -17.84 12.81 -5.28
CA LYS A 136 -17.84 12.64 -6.73
C LYS A 136 -18.11 11.16 -6.96
N GLU A 137 -19.38 10.80 -7.05
CA GLU A 137 -19.77 9.52 -7.61
C GLU A 137 -19.37 9.57 -9.09
N ASP A 138 -18.38 8.79 -9.47
CA ASP A 138 -18.05 8.57 -10.87
C ASP A 138 -19.18 7.72 -11.47
N ALA A 139 -20.24 8.39 -11.92
CA ALA A 139 -21.43 7.81 -12.53
C ALA A 139 -21.17 7.17 -13.90
N ASN A 140 -19.92 7.09 -14.34
CA ASN A 140 -19.52 6.51 -15.61
C ASN A 140 -18.75 5.22 -15.35
N GLY A 141 -19.19 4.13 -15.98
CA GLY A 141 -18.52 2.85 -15.93
C GLY A 141 -17.01 2.95 -16.20
N PHE A 142 -16.28 1.97 -15.66
CA PHE A 142 -14.82 1.91 -15.73
C PHE A 142 -14.29 2.14 -17.14
N LYS A 143 -13.39 3.11 -17.26
CA LYS A 143 -12.59 3.35 -18.46
C LYS A 143 -11.14 3.43 -18.05
N VAL A 144 -10.34 2.48 -18.53
CA VAL A 144 -8.88 2.43 -18.33
C VAL A 144 -8.24 3.79 -18.64
N GLU A 145 -8.75 4.49 -19.66
CA GLU A 145 -8.30 5.82 -20.11
C GLU A 145 -8.40 6.91 -19.04
N GLY A 146 -9.33 6.76 -18.08
CA GLY A 146 -9.57 7.69 -16.98
C GLY A 146 -8.57 7.56 -15.83
N LEU A 147 -7.83 6.46 -15.75
CA LEU A 147 -6.84 6.21 -14.70
C LEU A 147 -5.66 7.16 -14.79
N VAL A 148 -5.04 7.44 -13.65
CA VAL A 148 -3.92 8.38 -13.54
C VAL A 148 -2.66 7.62 -13.15
N LEU A 149 -1.60 7.86 -13.90
CA LEU A 149 -0.25 7.39 -13.68
C LEU A 149 0.54 8.52 -13.02
N ASP A 150 1.17 8.23 -11.89
CA ASP A 150 2.22 9.06 -11.35
C ASP A 150 3.54 8.59 -11.99
N ILE A 151 4.08 9.36 -12.92
CA ILE A 151 5.34 9.02 -13.60
C ILE A 151 6.59 9.38 -12.78
N GLY A 152 6.41 9.84 -11.53
CA GLY A 152 7.51 10.30 -10.68
C GLY A 152 8.12 11.63 -11.15
N GLY A 153 9.03 12.19 -10.34
CA GLY A 153 9.74 13.45 -10.62
C GLY A 153 9.74 14.42 -9.44
N ASP A 154 9.88 15.73 -9.70
CA ASP A 154 9.87 16.77 -8.66
C ASP A 154 8.52 16.76 -7.90
N PRO A 155 8.52 16.63 -6.56
CA PRO A 155 7.30 16.69 -5.75
C PRO A 155 6.48 17.98 -5.88
N ASN A 156 7.09 19.06 -6.39
CA ASN A 156 6.43 20.34 -6.63
C ASN A 156 5.78 20.42 -8.01
N GLU A 157 6.02 19.45 -8.89
CA GLU A 157 5.42 19.37 -10.23
C GLU A 157 4.35 18.28 -10.28
N ASN A 158 3.23 18.58 -10.94
CA ASN A 158 2.12 17.63 -11.06
C ASN A 158 2.42 16.64 -12.20
N ASN A 159 3.18 15.60 -11.91
CA ASN A 159 3.64 14.57 -12.86
C ASN A 159 2.60 13.45 -13.08
N MET A 160 1.34 13.84 -13.11
CA MET A 160 0.19 12.94 -13.24
C MET A 160 -0.26 12.89 -14.70
N ILE A 161 -0.11 11.73 -15.33
CA ILE A 161 -0.52 11.50 -16.73
C ILE A 161 -1.70 10.53 -16.74
N ARG A 162 -2.74 10.79 -17.53
CA ARG A 162 -3.83 9.80 -17.68
C ARG A 162 -3.38 8.65 -18.59
N VAL A 163 -3.80 7.43 -18.30
CA VAL A 163 -3.53 6.27 -19.16
C VAL A 163 -4.02 6.51 -20.59
N GLY A 164 -5.13 7.24 -20.78
CA GLY A 164 -5.62 7.64 -22.10
C GLY A 164 -4.68 8.55 -22.90
N GLN A 165 -3.65 9.13 -22.27
CA GLN A 165 -2.63 9.96 -22.92
C GLN A 165 -1.39 9.14 -23.33
N LEU A 166 -1.31 7.85 -22.99
CA LEU A 166 -0.22 6.98 -23.42
C LEU A 166 -0.33 6.63 -24.91
N ASN A 167 0.83 6.41 -25.53
CA ASN A 167 0.91 5.84 -26.87
C ASN A 167 0.56 4.33 -26.87
N SER A 168 0.46 3.71 -28.05
CA SER A 168 0.11 2.29 -28.22
C SER A 168 1.00 1.35 -27.40
N ASN A 169 2.31 1.59 -27.40
CA ASN A 169 3.29 0.74 -26.70
C ASN A 169 3.12 0.84 -25.18
N GLY A 170 2.85 2.03 -24.65
CA GLY A 170 2.56 2.22 -23.23
C GLY A 170 1.26 1.55 -22.80
N ARG A 171 0.25 1.54 -23.67
CA ARG A 171 -1.03 0.85 -23.40
C ARG A 171 -0.90 -0.67 -23.42
N GLU A 172 -0.11 -1.25 -24.32
CA GLU A 172 0.17 -2.70 -24.32
C GLU A 172 0.79 -3.20 -23.01
N LEU A 173 1.57 -2.35 -22.32
CA LEU A 173 2.17 -2.67 -21.02
C LEU A 173 1.19 -2.52 -19.84
N ILE A 174 0.40 -1.44 -19.84
CA ILE A 174 -0.41 -1.05 -18.68
C ILE A 174 -1.79 -1.72 -18.68
N ASP A 175 -2.41 -1.89 -19.83
CA ASP A 175 -3.78 -2.40 -19.94
C ASP A 175 -3.93 -3.81 -19.31
N PRO A 176 -3.02 -4.78 -19.49
CA PRO A 176 -3.13 -6.08 -18.84
C PRO A 176 -3.09 -5.99 -17.30
N ILE A 177 -2.16 -5.20 -16.76
CA ILE A 177 -1.96 -5.02 -15.31
C ILE A 177 -3.20 -4.38 -14.68
N VAL A 178 -3.71 -3.34 -15.31
CA VAL A 178 -4.91 -2.62 -14.85
C VAL A 178 -6.12 -3.54 -14.88
N ASN A 179 -6.30 -4.33 -15.94
CA ASN A 179 -7.43 -5.25 -16.06
C ASN A 179 -7.35 -6.40 -15.05
N GLU A 180 -6.16 -6.95 -14.81
CA GLU A 180 -5.92 -7.94 -13.76
C GLU A 180 -6.29 -7.38 -12.38
N PHE A 181 -5.76 -6.20 -12.05
CA PHE A 181 -6.09 -5.53 -10.79
C PHE A 181 -7.60 -5.25 -10.68
N ALA A 182 -8.24 -4.74 -11.73
CA ALA A 182 -9.68 -4.50 -11.75
C ALA A 182 -10.51 -5.76 -11.49
N ASN A 183 -10.07 -6.91 -12.03
CA ASN A 183 -10.71 -8.20 -11.79
C ASN A 183 -10.52 -8.68 -10.34
N GLU A 184 -9.40 -8.36 -9.70
CA GLU A 184 -9.13 -8.74 -8.32
C GLU A 184 -9.86 -7.86 -7.30
N VAL A 185 -9.89 -6.54 -7.53
CA VAL A 185 -10.36 -5.57 -6.52
C VAL A 185 -11.72 -4.94 -6.83
N GLY A 186 -12.24 -5.19 -8.02
CA GLY A 186 -13.46 -4.57 -8.54
C GLY A 186 -13.21 -3.24 -9.25
N PHE A 187 -14.05 -2.98 -10.26
CA PHE A 187 -13.96 -1.81 -11.15
C PHE A 187 -14.06 -0.46 -10.43
N ASP A 188 -14.83 -0.39 -9.33
CA ASP A 188 -14.96 0.82 -8.51
C ASP A 188 -13.66 1.19 -7.80
N LEU A 189 -12.92 0.19 -7.29
CA LEU A 189 -11.63 0.41 -6.62
C LEU A 189 -10.55 0.75 -7.66
N CYS A 190 -10.60 0.06 -8.81
CA CYS A 190 -9.67 0.30 -9.91
C CYS A 190 -9.73 1.74 -10.42
N ASN A 191 -10.92 2.36 -10.56
CA ASN A 191 -11.08 3.76 -10.99
C ASN A 191 -10.31 4.79 -10.13
N ARG A 192 -9.87 4.40 -8.92
CA ARG A 192 -9.15 5.24 -7.97
C ARG A 192 -7.69 4.85 -7.80
N PHE A 193 -7.25 3.90 -8.61
CA PHE A 193 -5.90 3.41 -8.62
C PHE A 193 -4.98 4.43 -9.28
N VAL A 194 -3.90 4.78 -8.57
CA VAL A 194 -2.79 5.55 -9.12
C VAL A 194 -1.61 4.60 -9.24
N LEU A 195 -1.16 4.38 -10.48
CA LEU A 195 0.03 3.59 -10.75
C LEU A 195 1.24 4.51 -10.68
N LYS A 196 2.10 4.27 -9.69
CA LYS A 196 3.38 4.95 -9.60
C LYS A 196 4.42 4.18 -10.41
N LEU A 197 4.94 4.81 -11.45
CA LEU A 197 6.05 4.28 -12.25
C LEU A 197 7.34 4.87 -11.66
N SER A 198 8.01 4.10 -10.81
CA SER A 198 9.34 4.41 -10.25
C SER A 198 10.40 3.50 -10.86
#